data_AF-A0A0B7BB68-F1
#
_entry.id   AF-A0A0B7BB68-F1
#
_cell.length_a   1.000
_cell.length_b   1.000
_cell.length_c   1.000
_cell.angle_alpha   90.00
_cell.angle_beta   90.00
_cell.angle_gamma   90.00
#
_symmetry.space_group_name_H-M   'P 1'
#
loop_
_entity.id
_entity.type
_entity.pdbx_description
1 polymer ?
#
loop_
_entity_poly.entity_id
_entity_poly.type
_entity_poly.pdbx_seq_one_letter_code
_entity_poly.pdbx_strand_id
1 'polypeptide(L)'
;MAESLRFDGKVVLVTGAGNGLGKAYALAFAERGASVVVNDLGGSPSGDGRGSKPADDVVKEITLKGGKAVANYDSVENGDKVVQTALDAFGRIDVVVNNAGILRDKTFARLSDEDWDIVQKVHMKGSFLISRAAWPHMRKQGYGRIIMISSTSGIYGNFGQANYSAAKLGLAGLSKTLSLEGVKYGIHSNCVAPTAASRLTETVFSNELMHALKPEYVAPVIVYLCHDSCKETGGLFEVGGGWAAKLRWQRTEGVVLRDQNGRFTAENVRDNWDRVTDFAKYTTPSTNHEANSLIIELANKLELEEKEAKAASDSSDPVALAKTFKGKPLEFKYTERDAIIYALGVGVSTQQEGHLKLLFELSGEFEVLPTFGVIPAFACIHESTLNGIPGFEIDPTKILHGEQYLELYTPLPPSGKLTSKFQIADIIDKQSGAVILYNVETFDENNTKVAFNQFSTFVVGAGNFGGPKTSKEAIPVVDAPSRAPDAV
;
A
#
# COMPACT_ATOMS: atom_id res chain seq x y z
N MET A 1 -26.41 19.73 -21.43
CA MET A 1 -26.82 19.01 -20.20
C MET A 1 -26.33 17.58 -20.35
N ALA A 2 -25.65 17.03 -19.34
CA ALA A 2 -25.23 15.62 -19.39
C ALA A 2 -26.47 14.71 -19.45
N GLU A 3 -26.40 13.62 -20.22
CA GLU A 3 -27.49 12.62 -20.28
C GLU A 3 -27.77 12.05 -18.89
N SER A 4 -29.05 11.86 -18.57
CA SER A 4 -29.47 11.26 -17.30
C SER A 4 -29.07 9.78 -17.22
N LEU A 5 -28.55 9.33 -16.08
CA LEU A 5 -28.28 7.90 -15.85
C LEU A 5 -29.61 7.12 -15.76
N ARG A 6 -29.82 6.20 -16.71
CA ARG A 6 -31.05 5.41 -16.88
C ARG A 6 -30.78 3.91 -16.76
N PHE A 7 -31.82 3.15 -16.43
CA PHE A 7 -31.81 1.71 -16.23
C PHE A 7 -32.89 1.00 -17.05
N ASP A 8 -33.33 1.63 -18.15
CA ASP A 8 -34.36 1.10 -19.02
C ASP A 8 -33.96 -0.30 -19.53
N GLY A 9 -34.84 -1.28 -19.32
CA GLY A 9 -34.60 -2.69 -19.70
C GLY A 9 -33.71 -3.49 -18.75
N LYS A 10 -33.23 -2.90 -17.64
CA LYS A 10 -32.46 -3.61 -16.60
C LYS A 10 -33.38 -4.10 -15.48
N VAL A 11 -33.04 -5.26 -14.91
CA VAL A 11 -33.72 -5.84 -13.75
C VAL A 11 -32.83 -5.71 -12.50
N VAL A 12 -33.37 -5.07 -11.48
CA VAL A 12 -32.65 -4.77 -10.23
C VAL A 12 -33.30 -5.50 -9.06
N LEU A 13 -32.57 -6.39 -8.40
CA LEU A 13 -32.97 -7.00 -7.14
C LEU A 13 -32.36 -6.21 -5.97
N VAL A 14 -33.20 -5.80 -5.02
CA VAL A 14 -32.76 -5.19 -3.75
C VAL A 14 -33.29 -6.04 -2.60
N THR A 15 -32.39 -6.58 -1.76
CA THR A 15 -32.77 -7.35 -0.57
C THR A 15 -32.96 -6.44 0.65
N GLY A 16 -33.93 -6.75 1.52
CA GLY A 16 -34.32 -5.89 2.63
C GLY A 16 -34.83 -4.52 2.17
N ALA A 17 -35.62 -4.51 1.10
CA ALA A 17 -36.07 -3.31 0.40
C ALA A 17 -37.38 -2.72 0.93
N GLY A 18 -37.98 -3.30 1.98
CA GLY A 18 -39.24 -2.82 2.54
C GLY A 18 -39.11 -1.51 3.33
N ASN A 19 -37.91 -1.17 3.80
CA ASN A 19 -37.66 0.01 4.64
C ASN A 19 -36.26 0.61 4.43
N GLY A 20 -36.03 1.80 5.00
CA GLY A 20 -34.70 2.43 5.11
C GLY A 20 -33.93 2.54 3.79
N LEU A 21 -32.65 2.17 3.84
CA LEU A 21 -31.73 2.21 2.69
C LEU A 21 -32.23 1.37 1.50
N GLY A 22 -32.68 0.14 1.75
CA GLY A 22 -33.17 -0.75 0.70
C GLY A 22 -34.38 -0.15 -0.05
N LYS A 23 -35.32 0.45 0.69
CA LYS A 23 -36.45 1.17 0.10
C LYS A 23 -35.98 2.34 -0.77
N ALA A 24 -35.04 3.15 -0.28
CA ALA A 24 -34.50 4.29 -1.03
C ALA A 24 -33.81 3.84 -2.33
N TYR A 25 -33.06 2.72 -2.29
CA TYR A 25 -32.45 2.15 -3.49
C TYR A 25 -33.49 1.69 -4.51
N ALA A 26 -34.50 0.92 -4.05
CA ALA A 26 -35.56 0.40 -4.92
C ALA A 26 -36.32 1.53 -5.64
N LEU A 27 -36.69 2.58 -4.90
CA LEU A 27 -37.34 3.77 -5.47
C LEU A 27 -36.44 4.49 -6.48
N ALA A 28 -35.16 4.69 -6.15
CA ALA A 28 -34.21 5.39 -7.02
C ALA A 28 -33.93 4.64 -8.34
N PHE A 29 -33.87 3.31 -8.31
CA PHE A 29 -33.74 2.50 -9.53
C PHE A 29 -35.03 2.52 -10.36
N ALA A 30 -36.20 2.40 -9.72
CA ALA A 30 -37.48 2.42 -10.43
C ALA A 30 -37.76 3.76 -11.12
N GLU A 31 -37.46 4.89 -10.47
CA GLU A 31 -37.55 6.23 -11.06
C GLU A 31 -36.69 6.37 -12.33
N ARG A 32 -35.62 5.58 -12.41
CA ARG A 32 -34.68 5.54 -13.53
C ARG A 32 -35.00 4.48 -14.58
N GLY A 33 -36.17 3.86 -14.52
CA GLY A 33 -36.68 2.94 -15.55
C GLY A 33 -36.35 1.46 -15.34
N ALA A 34 -35.72 1.09 -14.21
CA ALA A 34 -35.49 -0.31 -13.88
C ALA A 34 -36.80 -1.05 -13.56
N SER A 35 -36.83 -2.34 -13.90
CA SER A 35 -37.78 -3.29 -13.30
C SER A 35 -37.21 -3.80 -11.98
N VAL A 36 -37.91 -3.59 -10.87
CA VAL A 36 -37.34 -3.82 -9.52
C VAL A 36 -37.97 -5.02 -8.83
N VAL A 37 -37.15 -5.94 -8.31
CA VAL A 37 -37.59 -6.96 -7.36
C VAL A 37 -37.34 -6.43 -5.94
N VAL A 38 -38.43 -6.21 -5.22
CA VAL A 38 -38.44 -5.71 -3.84
C VAL A 38 -38.51 -6.93 -2.91
N ASN A 39 -37.35 -7.40 -2.45
CA ASN A 39 -37.30 -8.50 -1.48
C ASN A 39 -37.31 -7.94 -0.05
N ASP A 40 -38.22 -8.43 0.79
CA ASP A 40 -38.21 -8.18 2.24
C ASP A 40 -38.93 -9.31 2.98
N LEU A 41 -38.31 -9.85 4.03
CA LEU A 41 -38.92 -10.88 4.87
C LEU A 41 -40.07 -10.33 5.73
N GLY A 42 -40.06 -9.02 6.01
CA GLY A 42 -41.00 -8.30 6.86
C GLY A 42 -40.90 -8.61 8.34
N GLY A 43 -39.72 -9.05 8.79
CA GLY A 43 -39.40 -9.26 10.20
C GLY A 43 -38.96 -7.98 10.92
N SER A 44 -38.68 -8.11 12.21
CA SER A 44 -38.15 -7.06 13.06
C SER A 44 -36.66 -6.79 12.79
N PRO A 45 -36.11 -5.64 13.23
CA PRO A 45 -34.67 -5.37 13.29
C PRO A 45 -33.82 -6.45 13.97
N SER A 46 -34.40 -7.24 14.89
CA SER A 46 -33.73 -8.33 15.60
C SER A 46 -33.79 -9.68 14.87
N GLY A 47 -34.44 -9.75 13.71
CA GLY A 47 -34.57 -10.97 12.91
C GLY A 47 -35.76 -11.86 13.27
N ASP A 48 -36.74 -11.33 14.02
CA ASP A 48 -37.92 -12.09 14.45
C ASP A 48 -39.13 -11.79 13.57
N GLY A 49 -39.97 -12.80 13.33
CA GLY A 49 -41.23 -12.63 12.59
C GLY A 49 -41.08 -12.56 11.07
N ARG A 50 -42.21 -12.50 10.37
CA ARG A 50 -42.31 -12.39 8.90
C ARG A 50 -43.60 -11.69 8.50
N GLY A 51 -43.61 -11.03 7.34
CA GLY A 51 -44.80 -10.40 6.80
C GLY A 51 -44.60 -9.88 5.37
N SER A 52 -45.66 -9.86 4.56
CA SER A 52 -45.56 -9.38 3.17
C SER A 52 -45.61 -7.86 3.05
N LYS A 53 -46.27 -7.21 4.00
CA LYS A 53 -46.64 -5.79 3.94
C LYS A 53 -45.48 -4.84 3.62
N PRO A 54 -44.26 -4.97 4.21
CA PRO A 54 -43.16 -4.06 3.89
C PRO A 54 -42.75 -4.07 2.41
N ALA A 55 -42.69 -5.25 1.78
CA ALA A 55 -42.38 -5.35 0.36
C ALA A 55 -43.56 -4.83 -0.49
N ASP A 56 -44.80 -5.21 -0.13
CA ASP A 56 -46.02 -4.80 -0.84
C ASP A 56 -46.19 -3.29 -0.89
N ASP A 57 -45.97 -2.61 0.24
CA ASP A 57 -46.12 -1.15 0.35
C ASP A 57 -45.12 -0.42 -0.58
N VAL A 58 -43.89 -0.92 -0.70
CA VAL A 58 -42.88 -0.34 -1.60
C VAL A 58 -43.18 -0.63 -3.07
N VAL A 59 -43.64 -1.84 -3.41
CA VAL A 59 -44.09 -2.16 -4.78
C VAL A 59 -45.26 -1.27 -5.18
N LYS A 60 -46.23 -1.06 -4.27
CA LYS A 60 -47.36 -0.16 -4.49
C LYS A 60 -46.87 1.27 -4.73
N GLU A 61 -45.93 1.76 -3.92
CA GLU A 61 -45.35 3.10 -4.10
C GLU A 61 -44.65 3.25 -5.46
N ILE A 62 -43.85 2.26 -5.87
CA ILE A 62 -43.18 2.24 -7.18
C ILE A 62 -44.21 2.28 -8.32
N THR A 63 -45.24 1.43 -8.22
CA THR A 63 -46.28 1.32 -9.25
C THR A 63 -47.11 2.60 -9.37
N LEU A 64 -47.45 3.23 -8.25
CA LEU A 64 -48.14 4.52 -8.23
C LEU A 64 -47.34 5.65 -8.88
N LYS A 65 -45.99 5.57 -8.85
CA LYS A 65 -45.08 6.49 -9.55
C LYS A 65 -44.81 6.08 -11.01
N GLY A 66 -45.51 5.06 -11.53
CA GLY A 66 -45.38 4.59 -12.91
C GLY A 66 -44.20 3.66 -13.17
N GLY A 67 -43.50 3.20 -12.14
CA GLY A 67 -42.42 2.22 -12.25
C GLY A 67 -42.93 0.77 -12.32
N LYS A 68 -42.00 -0.17 -12.53
CA LYS A 68 -42.28 -1.61 -12.56
C LYS A 68 -41.63 -2.29 -11.37
N ALA A 69 -42.41 -2.99 -10.55
CA ALA A 69 -41.87 -3.78 -9.45
C ALA A 69 -42.68 -5.02 -9.13
N VAL A 70 -42.03 -6.02 -8.53
CA VAL A 70 -42.64 -7.23 -7.98
C VAL A 70 -42.08 -7.48 -6.58
N ALA A 71 -42.91 -7.98 -5.67
CA ALA A 71 -42.48 -8.30 -4.31
C ALA A 71 -41.93 -9.73 -4.23
N ASN A 72 -40.96 -9.94 -3.34
CA ASN A 72 -40.54 -11.26 -2.88
C ASN A 72 -40.47 -11.27 -1.34
N TYR A 73 -40.93 -12.36 -0.73
CA TYR A 73 -41.08 -12.47 0.74
C TYR A 73 -40.15 -13.52 1.36
N ASP A 74 -39.27 -14.13 0.57
CA ASP A 74 -38.36 -15.16 1.05
C ASP A 74 -37.22 -14.53 1.88
N SER A 75 -36.74 -15.28 2.88
CA SER A 75 -35.45 -14.97 3.51
C SER A 75 -34.34 -15.04 2.48
N VAL A 76 -33.33 -14.17 2.60
CA VAL A 76 -32.10 -14.21 1.79
C VAL A 76 -31.32 -15.52 1.93
N GLU A 77 -31.64 -16.33 2.94
CA GLU A 77 -31.17 -17.71 3.07
C GLU A 77 -31.70 -18.65 1.97
N ASN A 78 -32.75 -18.27 1.26
CA ASN A 78 -33.30 -18.98 0.10
C ASN A 78 -33.01 -18.20 -1.18
N GLY A 79 -31.73 -17.86 -1.39
CA GLY A 79 -31.34 -16.92 -2.45
C GLY A 79 -31.72 -17.36 -3.87
N ASP A 80 -31.88 -18.66 -4.11
CA ASP A 80 -32.41 -19.22 -5.35
C ASP A 80 -33.85 -18.77 -5.62
N LYS A 81 -34.75 -18.83 -4.61
CA LYS A 81 -36.15 -18.38 -4.74
C LYS A 81 -36.27 -16.88 -4.96
N VAL A 82 -35.43 -16.11 -4.26
CA VAL A 82 -35.39 -14.65 -4.42
C VAL A 82 -34.98 -14.27 -5.84
N VAL A 83 -33.93 -14.88 -6.38
CA VAL A 83 -33.49 -14.64 -7.77
C VAL A 83 -34.51 -15.19 -8.77
N GLN A 84 -35.13 -16.33 -8.50
CA GLN A 84 -36.17 -16.90 -9.36
C GLN A 84 -37.34 -15.93 -9.58
N THR A 85 -37.70 -15.12 -8.57
CA THR A 85 -38.72 -14.07 -8.74
C THR A 85 -38.35 -13.06 -9.83
N ALA A 86 -37.07 -12.67 -9.94
CA ALA A 86 -36.61 -11.79 -11.01
C ALA A 86 -36.73 -12.44 -12.40
N LEU A 87 -36.39 -13.73 -12.47
CA LEU A 87 -36.46 -14.51 -13.70
C LEU A 87 -37.90 -14.72 -14.16
N ASP A 88 -38.80 -15.06 -13.25
CA ASP A 88 -40.22 -15.31 -13.57
C ASP A 88 -40.94 -14.03 -13.99
N ALA A 89 -40.68 -12.91 -13.28
CA ALA A 89 -41.37 -11.66 -13.54
C ALA A 89 -40.79 -10.89 -14.75
N PHE A 90 -39.48 -10.95 -14.96
CA PHE A 90 -38.79 -10.07 -15.91
C PHE A 90 -37.79 -10.78 -16.84
N GLY A 91 -37.57 -12.09 -16.69
CA GLY A 91 -36.77 -12.92 -17.60
C GLY A 91 -35.26 -12.79 -17.46
N ARG A 92 -34.75 -11.91 -16.58
CA ARG A 92 -33.30 -11.65 -16.39
C ARG A 92 -33.00 -11.06 -15.01
N ILE A 93 -31.71 -10.93 -14.69
CA ILE A 93 -31.22 -10.21 -13.51
C ILE A 93 -29.91 -9.50 -13.84
N ASP A 94 -29.86 -8.18 -13.62
CA ASP A 94 -28.76 -7.32 -14.06
C ASP A 94 -28.00 -6.71 -12.88
N VAL A 95 -28.73 -6.35 -11.84
CA VAL A 95 -28.19 -5.71 -10.64
C VAL A 95 -28.69 -6.46 -9.40
N VAL A 96 -27.78 -6.72 -8.47
CA VAL A 96 -28.08 -7.26 -7.14
C VAL A 96 -27.53 -6.31 -6.09
N VAL A 97 -28.40 -5.79 -5.22
CA VAL A 97 -28.02 -5.01 -4.04
C VAL A 97 -28.30 -5.84 -2.79
N ASN A 98 -27.23 -6.43 -2.23
CA ASN A 98 -27.30 -7.21 -1.01
C ASN A 98 -27.33 -6.27 0.20
N ASN A 99 -28.54 -5.89 0.62
CA ASN A 99 -28.79 -4.89 1.67
C ASN A 99 -29.46 -5.47 2.93
N ALA A 100 -30.15 -6.62 2.84
CA ALA A 100 -30.83 -7.24 3.98
C ALA A 100 -29.91 -7.40 5.21
N GLY A 101 -30.46 -7.13 6.40
CA GLY A 101 -29.67 -7.12 7.61
C GLY A 101 -30.48 -6.97 8.89
N ILE A 102 -29.89 -7.41 10.00
CA ILE A 102 -30.47 -7.40 11.36
C ILE A 102 -29.38 -7.03 12.38
N LEU A 103 -29.77 -6.76 13.62
CA LEU A 103 -28.83 -6.52 14.72
C LEU A 103 -29.09 -7.46 15.90
N ARG A 104 -28.00 -7.96 16.49
CA ARG A 104 -27.98 -8.73 17.75
C ARG A 104 -26.77 -8.29 18.58
N ASP A 105 -26.83 -7.03 19.02
CA ASP A 105 -25.71 -6.39 19.71
C ASP A 105 -25.56 -6.94 21.14
N LYS A 106 -24.38 -7.49 21.42
CA LYS A 106 -23.97 -8.02 22.73
C LYS A 106 -22.48 -7.78 22.91
N THR A 107 -22.07 -7.43 24.13
CA THR A 107 -20.66 -7.51 24.53
C THR A 107 -20.14 -8.92 24.25
N PHE A 108 -18.89 -9.06 23.82
CA PHE A 108 -18.33 -10.35 23.38
C PHE A 108 -18.59 -11.50 24.36
N ALA A 109 -18.41 -11.29 25.66
CA ALA A 109 -18.64 -12.30 26.70
C ALA A 109 -20.11 -12.74 26.89
N ARG A 110 -21.07 -11.98 26.37
CA ARG A 110 -22.51 -12.25 26.44
C ARG A 110 -23.12 -12.63 25.09
N LEU A 111 -22.28 -12.76 24.07
CA LEU A 111 -22.71 -13.11 22.74
C LEU A 111 -23.02 -14.61 22.71
N SER A 112 -24.29 -14.97 22.50
CA SER A 112 -24.69 -16.37 22.36
C SER A 112 -24.36 -16.90 20.97
N ASP A 113 -24.27 -18.23 20.83
CA ASP A 113 -24.10 -18.88 19.53
C ASP A 113 -25.24 -18.51 18.57
N GLU A 114 -26.47 -18.39 19.07
CA GLU A 114 -27.63 -17.98 18.27
C GLU A 114 -27.51 -16.54 17.75
N ASP A 115 -27.09 -15.61 18.61
CA ASP A 115 -26.84 -14.21 18.24
C ASP A 115 -25.71 -14.08 17.20
N TRP A 116 -24.70 -14.93 17.29
CA TRP A 116 -23.66 -15.01 16.26
C TRP A 116 -24.21 -15.56 14.95
N ASP A 117 -24.82 -16.74 15.01
CA ASP A 117 -25.28 -17.51 13.87
C ASP A 117 -26.28 -16.75 13.02
N ILE A 118 -27.29 -16.12 13.63
CA ILE A 118 -28.35 -15.44 12.88
C ILE A 118 -27.79 -14.23 12.11
N VAL A 119 -26.84 -13.50 12.70
CA VAL A 119 -26.17 -12.37 12.03
C VAL A 119 -25.33 -12.87 10.86
N GLN A 120 -24.55 -13.95 11.02
CA GLN A 120 -23.79 -14.52 9.90
C GLN A 120 -24.70 -15.09 8.80
N LYS A 121 -25.80 -15.75 9.17
CA LYS A 121 -26.76 -16.36 8.25
C LYS A 121 -27.43 -15.30 7.37
N VAL A 122 -27.93 -14.21 7.95
CA VAL A 122 -28.62 -13.15 7.21
C VAL A 122 -27.64 -12.31 6.38
N HIS A 123 -26.55 -11.84 6.98
CA HIS A 123 -25.64 -10.92 6.30
C HIS A 123 -24.70 -11.63 5.33
N MET A 124 -23.80 -12.47 5.85
CA MET A 124 -22.74 -13.08 5.06
C MET A 124 -23.27 -14.18 4.15
N LYS A 125 -23.90 -15.20 4.75
CA LYS A 125 -24.40 -16.36 4.01
C LYS A 125 -25.53 -15.95 3.05
N GLY A 126 -26.47 -15.11 3.49
CA GLY A 126 -27.55 -14.59 2.64
C GLY A 126 -27.01 -13.88 1.39
N SER A 127 -26.08 -12.93 1.55
CA SER A 127 -25.48 -12.22 0.41
C SER A 127 -24.73 -13.14 -0.54
N PHE A 128 -24.03 -14.15 0.00
CA PHE A 128 -23.40 -15.20 -0.80
C PHE A 128 -24.44 -15.99 -1.60
N LEU A 129 -25.52 -16.46 -0.97
CA LEU A 129 -26.55 -17.29 -1.61
C LEU A 129 -27.27 -16.55 -2.73
N ILE A 130 -27.65 -15.29 -2.50
CA ILE A 130 -28.27 -14.42 -3.51
C ILE A 130 -27.31 -14.20 -4.69
N SER A 131 -26.07 -13.79 -4.41
CA SER A 131 -25.08 -13.52 -5.46
C SER A 131 -24.74 -14.79 -6.25
N ARG A 132 -24.61 -15.94 -5.56
CA ARG A 132 -24.39 -17.25 -6.19
C ARG A 132 -25.54 -17.65 -7.11
N ALA A 133 -26.79 -17.40 -6.72
CA ALA A 133 -27.95 -17.70 -7.55
C ALA A 133 -28.03 -16.80 -8.79
N ALA A 134 -27.67 -15.51 -8.67
CA ALA A 134 -27.66 -14.58 -9.81
C ALA A 134 -26.47 -14.79 -10.77
N TRP A 135 -25.34 -15.29 -10.26
CA TRP A 135 -24.07 -15.36 -11.00
C TRP A 135 -24.12 -16.07 -12.36
N PRO A 136 -24.74 -17.26 -12.51
CA PRO A 136 -24.78 -17.95 -13.80
C PRO A 136 -25.52 -17.14 -14.87
N HIS A 137 -26.55 -16.38 -14.48
CA HIS A 137 -27.33 -15.54 -15.37
C HIS A 137 -26.52 -14.33 -15.83
N MET A 138 -25.92 -13.61 -14.89
CA MET A 138 -25.03 -12.48 -15.17
C MET A 138 -23.86 -12.89 -16.07
N ARG A 139 -23.26 -14.06 -15.80
CA ARG A 139 -22.16 -14.61 -16.60
C ARG A 139 -22.60 -14.94 -18.03
N LYS A 140 -23.77 -15.56 -18.20
CA LYS A 140 -24.29 -15.94 -19.52
C LYS A 140 -24.60 -14.72 -20.39
N GLN A 141 -25.10 -13.63 -19.78
CA GLN A 141 -25.46 -12.41 -20.52
C GLN A 141 -24.29 -11.43 -20.73
N GLY A 142 -23.13 -11.66 -20.09
CA GLY A 142 -21.97 -10.76 -20.19
C GLY A 142 -22.16 -9.41 -19.47
N TYR A 143 -23.02 -9.35 -18.46
CA TYR A 143 -23.29 -8.13 -17.70
C TYR A 143 -23.76 -8.48 -16.28
N GLY A 144 -23.21 -7.79 -15.28
CA GLY A 144 -23.73 -7.82 -13.92
C GLY A 144 -23.19 -6.71 -13.03
N ARG A 145 -23.98 -6.27 -12.06
CA ARG A 145 -23.55 -5.34 -11.01
C ARG A 145 -23.98 -5.86 -9.65
N ILE A 146 -23.04 -6.01 -8.74
CA ILE A 146 -23.29 -6.56 -7.41
C ILE A 146 -22.80 -5.56 -6.36
N ILE A 147 -23.69 -5.17 -5.47
CA ILE A 147 -23.37 -4.33 -4.32
C ILE A 147 -23.44 -5.15 -3.06
N MET A 148 -22.38 -5.09 -2.26
CA MET A 148 -22.35 -5.59 -0.89
C MET A 148 -22.45 -4.42 0.09
N ILE A 149 -23.39 -4.48 1.03
CA ILE A 149 -23.53 -3.45 2.07
C ILE A 149 -22.74 -3.86 3.32
N SER A 150 -21.55 -3.28 3.49
CA SER A 150 -20.72 -3.36 4.70
C SER A 150 -21.18 -2.31 5.73
N SER A 151 -20.28 -1.88 6.63
CA SER A 151 -20.49 -0.81 7.60
C SER A 151 -19.16 -0.30 8.14
N THR A 152 -19.16 0.91 8.70
CA THR A 152 -18.02 1.45 9.46
C THR A 152 -17.70 0.57 10.68
N SER A 153 -18.70 -0.04 11.33
CA SER A 153 -18.48 -1.05 12.39
C SER A 153 -17.69 -2.25 11.89
N GLY A 154 -17.87 -2.67 10.63
CA GLY A 154 -17.07 -3.72 10.00
C GLY A 154 -15.63 -3.29 9.75
N ILE A 155 -15.44 -2.09 9.21
CA ILE A 155 -14.14 -1.56 8.82
C ILE A 155 -13.27 -1.22 10.03
N TYR A 156 -13.84 -0.55 11.04
CA TYR A 156 -13.10 0.01 12.17
C TYR A 156 -13.36 -0.70 13.50
N GLY A 157 -14.30 -1.63 13.53
CA GLY A 157 -14.81 -2.22 14.77
C GLY A 157 -15.84 -1.31 15.47
N ASN A 158 -16.70 -1.91 16.27
CA ASN A 158 -17.58 -1.17 17.18
C ASN A 158 -17.85 -2.00 18.44
N PHE A 159 -17.91 -1.35 19.60
CA PHE A 159 -18.10 -2.04 20.87
C PHE A 159 -19.45 -2.78 20.90
N GLY A 160 -19.43 -4.06 21.30
CA GLY A 160 -20.65 -4.87 21.39
C GLY A 160 -21.19 -5.41 20.06
N GLN A 161 -20.43 -5.31 18.97
CA GLN A 161 -20.87 -5.71 17.63
C GLN A 161 -19.95 -6.75 16.97
N ALA A 162 -19.29 -7.63 17.72
CA ALA A 162 -18.30 -8.57 17.17
C ALA A 162 -18.85 -9.47 16.04
N ASN A 163 -20.06 -10.01 16.20
CA ASN A 163 -20.79 -10.77 15.17
C ASN A 163 -21.04 -9.91 13.91
N TYR A 164 -21.58 -8.71 14.10
CA TYR A 164 -21.95 -7.80 13.02
C TYR A 164 -20.73 -7.28 12.27
N SER A 165 -19.70 -6.81 12.99
CA SER A 165 -18.44 -6.36 12.41
C SER A 165 -17.77 -7.45 11.58
N ALA A 166 -17.70 -8.69 12.11
CA ALA A 166 -17.15 -9.83 11.38
C ALA A 166 -17.93 -10.10 10.08
N ALA A 167 -19.27 -10.08 10.15
CA ALA A 167 -20.11 -10.26 8.98
C ALA A 167 -19.90 -9.14 7.94
N LYS A 168 -19.90 -7.88 8.38
CA LYS A 168 -19.81 -6.71 7.49
C LYS A 168 -18.45 -6.57 6.82
N LEU A 169 -17.35 -6.88 7.51
CA LEU A 169 -16.03 -6.88 6.88
C LEU A 169 -15.84 -8.10 5.96
N GLY A 170 -16.41 -9.24 6.32
CA GLY A 170 -16.45 -10.43 5.47
C GLY A 170 -17.10 -10.16 4.11
N LEU A 171 -18.13 -9.30 4.05
CA LEU A 171 -18.78 -8.89 2.80
C LEU A 171 -17.83 -8.10 1.88
N ALA A 172 -16.94 -7.28 2.44
CA ALA A 172 -15.91 -6.59 1.66
C ALA A 172 -14.92 -7.59 1.04
N GLY A 173 -14.50 -8.60 1.80
CA GLY A 173 -13.68 -9.70 1.29
C GLY A 173 -14.37 -10.49 0.17
N LEU A 174 -15.64 -10.86 0.37
CA LEU A 174 -16.45 -11.54 -0.65
C LEU A 174 -16.57 -10.70 -1.93
N SER A 175 -16.91 -9.41 -1.81
CA SER A 175 -17.00 -8.48 -2.94
C SER A 175 -15.67 -8.39 -3.71
N LYS A 176 -14.54 -8.32 -2.99
CA LYS A 176 -13.21 -8.26 -3.61
C LYS A 176 -12.96 -9.49 -4.47
N THR A 177 -13.24 -10.70 -3.99
CA THR A 177 -13.07 -11.92 -4.80
C THR A 177 -14.02 -11.95 -6.00
N LEU A 178 -15.30 -11.63 -5.81
CA LEU A 178 -16.28 -11.57 -6.91
C LEU A 178 -15.88 -10.56 -7.99
N SER A 179 -15.25 -9.44 -7.61
CA SER A 179 -14.76 -8.44 -8.57
C SER A 179 -13.69 -9.01 -9.51
N LEU A 180 -12.81 -9.88 -9.00
CA LEU A 180 -11.72 -10.50 -9.75
C LEU A 180 -12.26 -11.61 -10.66
N GLU A 181 -13.18 -12.45 -10.16
CA GLU A 181 -13.78 -13.52 -10.96
C GLU A 181 -14.73 -13.01 -12.05
N GLY A 182 -15.36 -11.86 -11.80
CA GLY A 182 -16.42 -11.29 -12.62
C GLY A 182 -15.94 -10.44 -13.80
N VAL A 183 -14.73 -9.86 -13.72
CA VAL A 183 -14.26 -8.84 -14.68
C VAL A 183 -14.28 -9.33 -16.13
N LYS A 184 -13.87 -10.57 -16.39
CA LYS A 184 -13.88 -11.18 -17.73
C LYS A 184 -15.27 -11.41 -18.31
N TYR A 185 -16.31 -11.31 -17.49
CA TYR A 185 -17.72 -11.52 -17.86
C TYR A 185 -18.53 -10.22 -17.81
N GLY A 186 -17.89 -9.06 -17.65
CA GLY A 186 -18.59 -7.78 -17.50
C GLY A 186 -19.37 -7.65 -16.18
N ILE A 187 -19.01 -8.44 -15.17
CA ILE A 187 -19.64 -8.41 -13.84
C ILE A 187 -18.75 -7.58 -12.91
N HIS A 188 -19.31 -6.51 -12.35
CA HIS A 188 -18.62 -5.70 -11.34
C HIS A 188 -19.20 -5.98 -9.96
N SER A 189 -18.33 -6.04 -8.95
CA SER A 189 -18.75 -6.10 -7.55
C SER A 189 -18.07 -5.00 -6.75
N ASN A 190 -18.86 -4.20 -6.03
CA ASN A 190 -18.34 -3.16 -5.15
C ASN A 190 -18.97 -3.28 -3.76
N CYS A 191 -18.28 -2.75 -2.76
CA CYS A 191 -18.69 -2.75 -1.38
C CYS A 191 -18.93 -1.32 -0.89
N VAL A 192 -20.02 -1.11 -0.15
CA VAL A 192 -20.38 0.21 0.39
C VAL A 192 -20.67 0.08 1.88
N ALA A 193 -20.06 0.95 2.68
CA ALA A 193 -20.32 1.16 4.10
C ALA A 193 -21.16 2.43 4.27
N PRO A 194 -22.51 2.31 4.27
CA PRO A 194 -23.38 3.46 4.38
C PRO A 194 -23.51 3.93 5.83
N THR A 195 -23.70 5.24 5.99
CA THR A 195 -24.13 5.88 7.22
C THR A 195 -25.45 6.61 6.95
N ALA A 196 -26.55 6.05 7.46
CA ALA A 196 -27.89 6.60 7.27
C ALA A 196 -28.81 6.31 8.47
N ALA A 197 -29.75 7.22 8.67
CA ALA A 197 -30.85 7.11 9.61
C ALA A 197 -31.78 5.97 9.20
N SER A 198 -32.02 5.05 10.13
CA SER A 198 -33.01 3.97 9.99
C SER A 198 -33.43 3.46 11.36
N ARG A 199 -34.39 2.54 11.40
CA ARG A 199 -34.78 1.82 12.62
C ARG A 199 -33.60 1.13 13.32
N LEU A 200 -32.53 0.80 12.58
CA LEU A 200 -31.32 0.18 13.14
C LEU A 200 -30.40 1.17 13.87
N THR A 201 -30.52 2.48 13.60
CA THR A 201 -29.62 3.52 14.13
C THR A 201 -30.30 4.46 15.12
N GLU A 202 -31.61 4.30 15.35
CA GLU A 202 -32.41 5.13 16.27
C GLU A 202 -31.87 5.15 17.70
N THR A 203 -31.26 4.06 18.16
CA THR A 203 -30.69 3.97 19.52
C THR A 203 -29.32 4.65 19.65
N VAL A 204 -28.70 5.04 18.54
CA VAL A 204 -27.32 5.55 18.49
C VAL A 204 -27.28 7.02 18.08
N PHE A 205 -28.16 7.46 17.18
CA PHE A 205 -28.12 8.83 16.63
C PHE A 205 -29.05 9.79 17.38
N SER A 206 -28.61 11.05 17.52
CA SER A 206 -29.48 12.13 17.96
C SER A 206 -30.56 12.44 16.91
N ASN A 207 -31.65 13.09 17.32
CA ASN A 207 -32.71 13.49 16.39
C ASN A 207 -32.19 14.36 15.24
N GLU A 208 -31.27 15.30 15.51
CA GLU A 208 -30.67 16.14 14.47
C GLU A 208 -29.89 15.32 13.44
N LEU A 209 -29.10 14.34 13.89
CA LEU A 209 -28.37 13.42 13.01
C LEU A 209 -29.32 12.54 12.20
N MET A 210 -30.42 12.08 12.79
CA MET A 210 -31.45 11.31 12.09
C MET A 210 -32.08 12.11 10.93
N HIS A 211 -32.20 13.44 11.08
CA HIS A 211 -32.69 14.31 10.00
C HIS A 211 -31.65 14.57 8.91
N ALA A 212 -30.36 14.64 9.27
CA ALA A 212 -29.26 14.93 8.35
C ALA A 212 -28.83 13.70 7.54
N LEU A 213 -28.94 12.49 8.08
CA LEU A 213 -28.42 11.26 7.50
C LEU A 213 -29.49 10.50 6.71
N LYS A 214 -30.17 11.17 5.79
CA LYS A 214 -31.25 10.56 5.01
C LYS A 214 -30.76 9.42 4.12
N PRO A 215 -31.46 8.26 4.05
CA PRO A 215 -31.15 7.17 3.12
C PRO A 215 -30.98 7.60 1.66
N GLU A 216 -31.71 8.64 1.25
CA GLU A 216 -31.69 9.24 -0.10
C GLU A 216 -30.33 9.85 -0.45
N TYR A 217 -29.46 10.12 0.53
CA TYR A 217 -28.11 10.60 0.28
C TYR A 217 -27.11 9.49 -0.03
N VAL A 218 -27.49 8.22 0.15
CA VAL A 218 -26.67 7.06 -0.21
C VAL A 218 -27.08 6.49 -1.57
N ALA A 219 -28.38 6.50 -1.88
CA ALA A 219 -28.94 5.89 -3.09
C ALA A 219 -28.26 6.33 -4.41
N PRO A 220 -27.91 7.61 -4.63
CA PRO A 220 -27.24 8.04 -5.87
C PRO A 220 -25.89 7.34 -6.12
N VAL A 221 -25.13 7.05 -5.06
CA VAL A 221 -23.84 6.34 -5.19
C VAL A 221 -24.08 4.89 -5.61
N ILE A 222 -25.06 4.22 -5.00
CA ILE A 222 -25.45 2.85 -5.38
C ILE A 222 -25.91 2.80 -6.84
N VAL A 223 -26.75 3.75 -7.25
CA VAL A 223 -27.20 3.89 -8.63
C VAL A 223 -26.01 4.04 -9.57
N TYR A 224 -25.07 4.94 -9.28
CA TYR A 224 -23.91 5.14 -10.15
C TYR A 224 -23.02 3.88 -10.24
N LEU A 225 -22.71 3.22 -9.11
CA LEU A 225 -21.92 1.98 -9.09
C LEU A 225 -22.56 0.84 -9.89
N CYS A 226 -23.87 0.87 -10.07
CA CYS A 226 -24.63 -0.12 -10.84
C CYS A 226 -24.90 0.29 -12.29
N HIS A 227 -24.48 1.46 -12.75
CA HIS A 227 -24.74 1.91 -14.11
C HIS A 227 -23.74 1.35 -15.13
N ASP A 228 -24.14 1.25 -16.40
CA ASP A 228 -23.32 0.74 -17.50
C ASP A 228 -22.03 1.56 -17.69
N SER A 229 -22.10 2.87 -17.47
CA SER A 229 -20.95 3.79 -17.60
C SER A 229 -19.92 3.65 -16.47
N CYS A 230 -20.27 3.00 -15.35
CA CYS A 230 -19.36 2.87 -14.23
C CYS A 230 -18.38 1.72 -14.44
N LYS A 231 -17.09 2.06 -14.48
CA LYS A 231 -15.97 1.12 -14.66
C LYS A 231 -15.41 0.57 -13.35
N GLU A 232 -15.93 1.04 -12.22
CA GLU A 232 -15.42 0.67 -10.90
C GLU A 232 -15.81 -0.77 -10.53
N THR A 233 -14.84 -1.54 -10.05
CA THR A 233 -15.04 -2.89 -9.52
C THR A 233 -13.99 -3.17 -8.44
N GLY A 234 -14.37 -3.89 -7.39
CA GLY A 234 -13.51 -4.21 -6.25
C GLY A 234 -13.25 -3.02 -5.32
N GLY A 235 -14.03 -1.94 -5.44
CA GLY A 235 -13.94 -0.77 -4.58
C GLY A 235 -14.67 -0.95 -3.25
N LEU A 236 -14.17 -0.27 -2.22
CA LEU A 236 -14.81 -0.10 -0.91
C LEU A 236 -15.09 1.38 -0.70
N PHE A 237 -16.34 1.74 -0.42
CA PHE A 237 -16.75 3.15 -0.29
C PHE A 237 -17.46 3.41 1.02
N GLU A 238 -17.16 4.51 1.67
CA GLU A 238 -18.01 5.09 2.70
C GLU A 238 -18.92 6.15 2.10
N VAL A 239 -20.18 6.16 2.53
CA VAL A 239 -21.20 7.07 1.98
C VAL A 239 -22.19 7.49 3.07
N GLY A 240 -22.46 8.80 3.18
CA GLY A 240 -23.44 9.33 4.12
C GLY A 240 -23.55 10.84 4.06
N GLY A 241 -24.73 11.40 4.33
CA GLY A 241 -24.91 12.86 4.40
C GLY A 241 -24.58 13.64 3.12
N GLY A 242 -24.54 12.99 1.96
CA GLY A 242 -24.15 13.58 0.67
C GLY A 242 -22.65 13.53 0.38
N TRP A 243 -21.86 12.94 1.27
CA TRP A 243 -20.43 12.69 1.09
C TRP A 243 -20.16 11.23 0.72
N ALA A 244 -19.10 11.01 -0.05
CA ALA A 244 -18.57 9.68 -0.33
C ALA A 244 -17.04 9.69 -0.40
N ALA A 245 -16.39 8.62 0.06
CA ALA A 245 -14.96 8.38 -0.13
C ALA A 245 -14.66 6.92 -0.46
N LYS A 246 -13.53 6.71 -1.15
CA LYS A 246 -12.99 5.38 -1.46
C LYS A 246 -11.93 5.00 -0.44
N LEU A 247 -12.00 3.79 0.07
CA LEU A 247 -11.02 3.22 0.99
C LEU A 247 -10.09 2.25 0.25
N ARG A 248 -8.85 2.12 0.74
CA ARG A 248 -7.86 1.13 0.28
C ARG A 248 -6.91 0.75 1.40
N TRP A 249 -6.28 -0.41 1.27
CA TRP A 249 -5.21 -0.84 2.18
C TRP A 249 -3.90 -0.09 1.88
N GLN A 250 -3.16 0.23 2.95
CA GLN A 250 -1.77 0.65 2.92
C GLN A 250 -0.95 -0.36 3.73
N ARG A 251 0.27 -0.62 3.29
CA ARG A 251 1.23 -1.49 3.98
C ARG A 251 2.53 -0.72 4.16
N THR A 252 3.12 -0.70 5.35
CA THR A 252 4.46 -0.12 5.57
C THR A 252 5.47 -0.76 4.61
N GLU A 253 6.61 -0.11 4.35
CA GLU A 253 7.70 -0.77 3.61
C GLU A 253 8.20 -2.04 4.31
N GLY A 254 7.99 -2.12 5.62
CA GLY A 254 8.47 -3.22 6.46
C GLY A 254 9.99 -3.17 6.65
N VAL A 255 10.50 -4.17 7.34
CA VAL A 255 11.93 -4.30 7.66
C VAL A 255 12.31 -5.77 7.74
N VAL A 256 13.54 -6.09 7.32
CA VAL A 256 14.12 -7.42 7.57
C VAL A 256 14.39 -7.56 9.06
N LEU A 257 13.76 -8.54 9.70
CA LEU A 257 13.87 -8.77 11.15
C LEU A 257 14.91 -9.84 11.52
N ARG A 258 15.59 -10.43 10.54
CA ARG A 258 16.73 -11.31 10.79
C ARG A 258 17.98 -10.46 11.03
N ASP A 259 18.82 -10.86 11.96
CA ASP A 259 20.13 -10.23 12.13
C ASP A 259 21.12 -10.68 11.03
N GLN A 260 22.28 -10.03 10.99
CA GLN A 260 23.36 -10.31 10.03
C GLN A 260 23.92 -11.74 10.11
N ASN A 261 23.60 -12.49 11.18
CA ASN A 261 23.99 -13.89 11.36
C ASN A 261 22.81 -14.83 11.02
N GLY A 262 21.74 -14.32 10.42
CA GLY A 262 20.54 -15.09 10.06
C GLY A 262 19.63 -15.43 11.24
N ARG A 263 19.93 -14.95 12.47
CA ARG A 263 19.07 -15.24 13.63
C ARG A 263 17.80 -14.42 13.57
N PHE A 264 16.69 -15.04 13.93
CA PHE A 264 15.38 -14.41 14.02
C PHE A 264 14.78 -14.67 15.40
N THR A 265 14.87 -13.70 16.30
CA THR A 265 14.35 -13.81 17.66
C THR A 265 13.25 -12.79 17.94
N ALA A 266 12.51 -12.98 19.03
CA ALA A 266 11.50 -12.02 19.47
C ALA A 266 12.12 -10.66 19.81
N GLU A 267 13.35 -10.63 20.30
CA GLU A 267 14.10 -9.41 20.58
C GLU A 267 14.39 -8.64 19.29
N ASN A 268 14.74 -9.32 18.19
CA ASN A 268 14.91 -8.64 16.90
C ASN A 268 13.62 -7.95 16.44
N VAL A 269 12.47 -8.60 16.65
CA VAL A 269 11.14 -8.02 16.35
C VAL A 269 10.90 -6.79 17.22
N ARG A 270 11.05 -6.91 18.54
CA ARG A 270 10.87 -5.81 19.50
C ARG A 270 11.75 -4.61 19.16
N ASP A 271 13.04 -4.85 18.93
CA ASP A 271 14.05 -3.81 18.72
C ASP A 271 13.87 -3.07 17.38
N ASN A 272 13.05 -3.61 16.46
CA ASN A 272 12.72 -3.00 15.17
C ASN A 272 11.23 -2.66 15.03
N TRP A 273 10.42 -2.76 16.09
CA TRP A 273 8.96 -2.66 15.98
C TRP A 273 8.47 -1.29 15.48
N ASP A 274 9.15 -0.21 15.88
CA ASP A 274 8.87 1.13 15.39
C ASP A 274 9.03 1.20 13.86
N ARG A 275 10.03 0.53 13.29
CA ARG A 275 10.26 0.48 11.84
C ARG A 275 9.24 -0.42 11.12
N VAL A 276 8.78 -1.50 11.76
CA VAL A 276 7.71 -2.36 11.22
C VAL A 276 6.41 -1.56 11.09
N THR A 277 6.14 -0.68 12.04
CA THR A 277 4.88 0.04 12.18
C THR A 277 4.91 1.48 11.63
N ASP A 278 6.04 1.92 11.07
CA ASP A 278 6.20 3.26 10.49
C ASP A 278 5.53 3.37 9.11
N PHE A 279 4.53 4.25 9.01
CA PHE A 279 3.81 4.56 7.78
C PHE A 279 4.36 5.80 7.04
N ALA A 280 5.48 6.38 7.47
CA ALA A 280 6.14 7.48 6.74
C ALA A 280 6.49 7.07 5.29
N LYS A 281 6.81 5.78 5.08
CA LYS A 281 6.90 5.16 3.76
C LYS A 281 5.95 3.95 3.70
N TYR A 282 5.15 3.88 2.64
CA TYR A 282 4.17 2.80 2.47
C TYR A 282 4.02 2.38 1.00
N THR A 283 3.53 1.16 0.82
CA THR A 283 3.07 0.59 -0.44
C THR A 283 1.54 0.45 -0.42
N THR A 284 0.92 0.35 -1.60
CA THR A 284 -0.54 0.17 -1.74
C THR A 284 -0.86 -1.09 -2.53
N PRO A 285 -0.54 -2.28 -2.00
CA PRO A 285 -0.69 -3.52 -2.73
C PRO A 285 -2.14 -3.73 -3.16
N SER A 286 -2.34 -3.90 -4.46
CA SER A 286 -3.65 -3.97 -5.11
C SER A 286 -4.13 -5.40 -5.37
N THR A 287 -3.17 -6.35 -5.37
CA THR A 287 -3.40 -7.79 -5.61
C THR A 287 -2.63 -8.66 -4.61
N ASN A 288 -3.07 -9.90 -4.45
CA ASN A 288 -2.35 -10.89 -3.63
C ASN A 288 -0.96 -11.21 -4.21
N HIS A 289 -0.81 -11.23 -5.54
CA HIS A 289 0.47 -11.46 -6.20
C HIS A 289 1.48 -10.36 -5.84
N GLU A 290 1.12 -9.09 -6.02
CA GLU A 290 1.95 -7.94 -5.66
C GLU A 290 2.38 -7.97 -4.18
N ALA A 291 1.45 -8.33 -3.28
CA ALA A 291 1.75 -8.43 -1.86
C ALA A 291 2.80 -9.52 -1.56
N ASN A 292 2.71 -10.67 -2.24
CA ASN A 292 3.57 -11.84 -2.02
C ASN A 292 4.93 -11.76 -2.72
N SER A 293 5.01 -11.15 -3.91
CA SER A 293 6.27 -11.06 -4.67
C SER A 293 7.38 -10.39 -3.87
N LEU A 294 7.07 -9.33 -3.13
CA LEU A 294 8.04 -8.67 -2.24
C LEU A 294 8.65 -9.63 -1.21
N ILE A 295 7.83 -10.50 -0.61
CA ILE A 295 8.29 -11.44 0.43
C ILE A 295 9.21 -12.50 -0.20
N ILE A 296 8.85 -12.99 -1.39
CA ILE A 296 9.64 -13.99 -2.12
C ILE A 296 10.99 -13.40 -2.57
N GLU A 297 10.98 -12.19 -3.14
CA GLU A 297 12.20 -11.47 -3.54
C GLU A 297 13.14 -11.25 -2.36
N LEU A 298 12.59 -10.83 -1.22
CA LEU A 298 13.37 -10.63 0.00
C LEU A 298 13.97 -11.93 0.53
N ALA A 299 13.20 -13.02 0.54
CA ALA A 299 13.68 -14.32 0.97
C ALA A 299 14.84 -14.83 0.10
N ASN A 300 14.70 -14.72 -1.22
CA ASN A 300 15.75 -15.12 -2.16
C ASN A 300 17.03 -14.30 -1.98
N LYS A 301 16.88 -12.98 -1.79
CA LYS A 301 18.01 -12.08 -1.56
C LYS A 301 18.78 -12.46 -0.30
N LEU A 302 18.07 -12.68 0.81
CA LEU A 302 18.69 -13.06 2.08
C LEU A 302 19.38 -14.43 2.00
N GLU A 303 18.80 -15.39 1.27
CA GLU A 303 19.43 -16.70 1.06
C GLU A 303 20.74 -16.62 0.26
N LEU A 304 20.80 -15.74 -0.75
CA LEU A 304 22.02 -15.48 -1.50
C LEU A 304 23.09 -14.84 -0.61
N GLU A 305 22.72 -13.84 0.19
CA GLU A 305 23.62 -13.17 1.13
C GLU A 305 24.19 -14.14 2.19
N GLU A 306 23.35 -15.04 2.74
CA GLU A 306 23.80 -16.07 3.69
C GLU A 306 24.79 -17.06 3.05
N LYS A 307 24.56 -17.46 1.79
CA LYS A 307 25.48 -18.35 1.05
C LYS A 307 26.83 -17.70 0.80
N GLU A 308 26.84 -16.42 0.42
CA GLU A 308 28.06 -15.64 0.21
C GLU A 308 28.85 -15.45 1.52
N ALA A 309 28.15 -15.11 2.62
CA ALA A 309 28.77 -14.94 3.93
C ALA A 309 29.41 -16.25 4.43
N LYS A 310 28.73 -17.39 4.26
CA LYS A 310 29.25 -18.70 4.66
C LYS A 310 30.46 -19.13 3.82
N ALA A 311 30.43 -18.89 2.51
CA ALA A 311 31.57 -19.18 1.63
C ALA A 311 32.82 -18.38 2.03
N ALA A 312 32.64 -17.16 2.54
CA ALA A 312 33.73 -16.32 2.99
C ALA A 312 34.21 -16.62 4.42
N SER A 313 33.32 -17.06 5.33
CA SER A 313 33.72 -17.43 6.71
C SER A 313 34.56 -18.70 6.79
N ASP A 314 34.41 -19.61 5.83
CA ASP A 314 35.22 -20.84 5.73
C ASP A 314 36.64 -20.56 5.14
N SER A 315 36.93 -19.32 4.76
CA SER A 315 38.23 -18.90 4.20
C SER A 315 39.21 -18.45 5.29
N SER A 316 40.44 -18.96 5.26
CA SER A 316 41.56 -18.45 6.09
C SER A 316 42.22 -17.18 5.51
N ASP A 317 41.68 -16.65 4.41
CA ASP A 317 42.18 -15.43 3.76
C ASP A 317 41.62 -14.17 4.46
N PRO A 318 42.46 -13.35 5.12
CA PRO A 318 42.00 -12.13 5.79
C PRO A 318 41.35 -11.13 4.82
N VAL A 319 41.75 -11.13 3.54
CA VAL A 319 41.15 -10.25 2.52
C VAL A 319 39.72 -10.70 2.20
N ALA A 320 39.49 -12.01 2.06
CA ALA A 320 38.15 -12.56 1.84
C ALA A 320 37.21 -12.22 3.01
N LEU A 321 37.71 -12.34 4.25
CA LEU A 321 36.95 -11.97 5.45
C LEU A 321 36.63 -10.47 5.46
N ALA A 322 37.59 -9.60 5.18
CA ALA A 322 37.37 -8.16 5.11
C ALA A 322 36.33 -7.77 4.04
N LYS A 323 36.30 -8.43 2.88
CA LYS A 323 35.31 -8.17 1.83
C LYS A 323 33.86 -8.49 2.22
N THR A 324 33.65 -9.32 3.25
CA THR A 324 32.31 -9.57 3.82
C THR A 324 31.80 -8.40 4.65
N PHE A 325 32.70 -7.50 5.06
CA PHE A 325 32.34 -6.39 5.92
C PHE A 325 31.47 -5.38 5.16
N LYS A 326 30.25 -5.21 5.65
CA LYS A 326 29.30 -4.20 5.17
C LYS A 326 29.08 -3.20 6.29
N GLY A 327 29.43 -1.94 6.02
CA GLY A 327 29.12 -0.84 6.91
C GLY A 327 27.61 -0.57 6.94
N LYS A 328 27.12 0.03 8.03
CA LYS A 328 25.73 0.52 8.05
C LYS A 328 25.59 1.65 7.01
N PRO A 329 24.52 1.66 6.19
CA PRO A 329 24.26 2.79 5.32
C PRO A 329 24.20 4.09 6.13
N LEU A 330 24.86 5.13 5.64
CA LEU A 330 24.91 6.44 6.29
C LEU A 330 23.99 7.42 5.59
N GLU A 331 23.10 8.06 6.34
CA GLU A 331 22.32 9.20 5.87
C GLU A 331 23.09 10.50 6.07
N PHE A 332 23.27 11.28 5.00
CA PHE A 332 23.93 12.58 5.00
C PHE A 332 22.97 13.66 4.52
N LYS A 333 22.66 14.62 5.40
CA LYS A 333 21.78 15.76 5.08
C LYS A 333 22.63 17.00 4.86
N TYR A 334 22.33 17.75 3.82
CA TYR A 334 23.00 19.01 3.52
C TYR A 334 22.03 20.04 2.96
N THR A 335 22.47 21.29 3.05
CA THR A 335 21.81 22.47 2.53
C THR A 335 22.75 23.27 1.64
N GLU A 336 22.23 24.34 1.05
CA GLU A 336 22.98 25.28 0.24
C GLU A 336 24.17 25.85 1.03
N ARG A 337 23.98 26.05 2.35
CA ARG A 337 25.04 26.46 3.27
C ARG A 337 26.25 25.52 3.25
N ASP A 338 26.02 24.21 3.29
CA ASP A 338 27.09 23.21 3.34
C ASP A 338 27.85 23.16 2.01
N ALA A 339 27.11 23.25 0.90
CA ALA A 339 27.68 23.34 -0.45
C ALA A 339 28.54 24.60 -0.64
N ILE A 340 28.06 25.77 -0.17
CA ILE A 340 28.79 27.04 -0.23
C ILE A 340 30.05 26.99 0.65
N ILE A 341 29.94 26.46 1.88
CA ILE A 341 31.11 26.30 2.77
C ILE A 341 32.16 25.40 2.13
N TYR A 342 31.74 24.31 1.50
CA TYR A 342 32.66 23.45 0.76
C TYR A 342 33.33 24.18 -0.41
N ALA A 343 32.57 24.90 -1.23
CA ALA A 343 33.10 25.67 -2.36
C ALA A 343 34.13 26.71 -1.91
N LEU A 344 33.85 27.46 -0.85
CA LEU A 344 34.81 28.38 -0.23
C LEU A 344 36.05 27.64 0.29
N GLY A 345 35.85 26.49 0.94
CA GLY A 345 36.92 25.66 1.49
C GLY A 345 37.92 25.14 0.45
N VAL A 346 37.46 24.91 -0.79
CA VAL A 346 38.34 24.49 -1.91
C VAL A 346 38.80 25.67 -2.78
N GLY A 347 38.59 26.90 -2.33
CA GLY A 347 39.18 28.11 -2.93
C GLY A 347 38.31 28.84 -3.95
N VAL A 348 37.02 28.50 -4.09
CA VAL A 348 36.09 29.31 -4.90
C VAL A 348 35.91 30.67 -4.23
N SER A 349 36.00 31.75 -5.03
CA SER A 349 35.96 33.12 -4.52
C SER A 349 34.96 33.99 -5.29
N THR A 350 34.36 34.96 -4.60
CA THR A 350 33.49 35.98 -5.22
C THR A 350 34.24 36.93 -6.16
N GLN A 351 35.56 36.93 -6.14
CA GLN A 351 36.41 37.70 -7.06
C GLN A 351 36.53 37.05 -8.45
N GLN A 352 36.14 35.77 -8.58
CA GLN A 352 36.16 35.06 -9.85
C GLN A 352 34.86 35.29 -10.61
N GLU A 353 34.97 35.77 -11.85
CA GLU A 353 33.81 36.03 -12.70
C GLU A 353 33.00 34.73 -12.94
N GLY A 354 31.68 34.81 -12.80
CA GLY A 354 30.78 33.66 -12.99
C GLY A 354 30.71 32.66 -11.83
N HIS A 355 31.45 32.84 -10.74
CA HIS A 355 31.45 31.89 -9.60
C HIS A 355 30.36 32.18 -8.55
N LEU A 356 29.56 33.24 -8.70
CA LEU A 356 28.43 33.51 -7.80
C LEU A 356 27.40 32.38 -7.78
N LYS A 357 27.26 31.62 -8.88
CA LYS A 357 26.40 30.43 -8.94
C LYS A 357 26.83 29.30 -7.98
N LEU A 358 28.05 29.33 -7.46
CA LEU A 358 28.55 28.36 -6.47
C LEU A 358 28.53 28.89 -5.03
N LEU A 359 28.36 30.21 -4.87
CA LEU A 359 28.57 30.93 -3.61
C LEU A 359 27.33 31.69 -3.12
N PHE A 360 26.26 31.75 -3.92
CA PHE A 360 25.05 32.48 -3.60
C PHE A 360 23.79 31.73 -4.07
N GLU A 361 22.99 31.30 -3.10
CA GLU A 361 21.80 30.47 -3.29
C GLU A 361 20.65 31.18 -4.03
N LEU A 362 20.61 32.52 -4.01
CA LEU A 362 19.60 33.31 -4.72
C LEU A 362 20.07 33.80 -6.09
N SER A 363 21.17 33.26 -6.62
CA SER A 363 21.71 33.64 -7.95
C SER A 363 20.79 33.25 -9.12
N GLY A 364 19.77 32.42 -8.90
CA GLY A 364 18.86 31.90 -9.94
C GLY A 364 19.45 30.73 -10.73
N GLU A 365 20.77 30.53 -10.66
CA GLU A 365 21.53 29.47 -11.34
C GLU A 365 22.38 28.67 -10.33
N PHE A 366 22.00 28.67 -9.05
CA PHE A 366 22.81 28.05 -8.00
C PHE A 366 23.05 26.55 -8.28
N GLU A 367 24.31 26.13 -8.21
CA GLU A 367 24.73 24.76 -8.43
C GLU A 367 25.71 24.30 -7.34
N VAL A 368 25.70 23.00 -7.04
CA VAL A 368 26.66 22.39 -6.11
C VAL A 368 27.93 22.02 -6.87
N LEU A 369 29.08 22.43 -6.35
CA LEU A 369 30.38 22.06 -6.93
C LEU A 369 30.48 20.51 -6.97
N PRO A 370 30.65 19.85 -8.14
CA PRO A 370 30.50 18.40 -8.26
C PRO A 370 31.36 17.57 -7.31
N THR A 371 32.56 18.05 -6.96
CA THR A 371 33.47 17.38 -6.02
C THR A 371 32.93 17.31 -4.59
N PHE A 372 31.87 18.06 -4.26
CA PHE A 372 31.12 17.88 -3.01
C PHE A 372 30.60 16.46 -2.82
N GLY A 373 30.38 15.71 -3.92
CA GLY A 373 29.97 14.31 -3.90
C GLY A 373 30.94 13.36 -3.16
N VAL A 374 32.17 13.80 -2.88
CA VAL A 374 33.13 13.07 -2.03
C VAL A 374 32.73 13.11 -0.55
N ILE A 375 32.11 14.20 -0.08
CA ILE A 375 31.85 14.45 1.35
C ILE A 375 30.89 13.40 1.97
N PRO A 376 29.72 13.09 1.37
CA PRO A 376 28.83 12.05 1.90
C PRO A 376 29.47 10.67 1.89
N ALA A 377 30.37 10.39 0.95
CA ALA A 377 31.05 9.12 0.85
C ALA A 377 32.16 8.97 1.89
N PHE A 378 32.94 10.04 2.11
CA PHE A 378 33.97 10.09 3.15
C PHE A 378 33.36 9.91 4.55
N ALA A 379 32.25 10.59 4.85
CA ALA A 379 31.53 10.43 6.11
C ALA A 379 31.11 8.96 6.34
N CYS A 380 30.63 8.28 5.28
CA CYS A 380 30.20 6.89 5.33
C CYS A 380 31.37 5.92 5.59
N ILE A 381 32.52 6.14 4.94
CA ILE A 381 33.74 5.36 5.21
C ILE A 381 34.15 5.54 6.66
N HIS A 382 34.29 6.78 7.12
CA HIS A 382 34.69 7.09 8.48
C HIS A 382 33.80 6.38 9.49
N GLU A 383 32.48 6.50 9.36
CA GLU A 383 31.53 5.83 10.25
C GLU A 383 31.63 4.29 10.18
N SER A 384 31.77 3.75 8.97
CA SER A 384 31.86 2.31 8.76
C SER A 384 33.13 1.69 9.35
N THR A 385 34.24 2.41 9.32
CA THR A 385 35.55 1.88 9.76
C THR A 385 35.94 2.26 11.19
N LEU A 386 35.13 3.07 11.89
CA LEU A 386 35.39 3.52 13.28
C LEU A 386 35.70 2.37 14.25
N ASN A 387 35.06 1.21 14.06
CA ASN A 387 35.21 0.04 14.92
C ASN A 387 36.20 -1.02 14.35
N GLY A 388 37.00 -0.65 13.35
CA GLY A 388 37.94 -1.53 12.68
C GLY A 388 37.35 -2.32 11.51
N ILE A 389 38.20 -3.12 10.86
CA ILE A 389 37.85 -3.98 9.72
C ILE A 389 38.16 -5.43 10.11
N PRO A 390 37.23 -6.39 9.90
CA PRO A 390 37.49 -7.80 10.19
C PRO A 390 38.78 -8.30 9.52
N GLY A 391 39.64 -8.96 10.30
CA GLY A 391 40.92 -9.48 9.83
C GLY A 391 42.08 -8.48 9.77
N PHE A 392 41.83 -7.19 10.04
CA PHE A 392 42.85 -6.14 10.01
C PHE A 392 42.77 -5.20 11.21
N GLU A 393 43.86 -5.11 11.97
CA GLU A 393 44.00 -4.11 13.03
C GLU A 393 44.46 -2.79 12.40
N ILE A 394 43.59 -1.78 12.43
CA ILE A 394 43.84 -0.47 11.82
C ILE A 394 44.05 0.54 12.94
N ASP A 395 45.27 1.08 13.01
CA ASP A 395 45.60 2.22 13.87
C ASP A 395 45.18 3.52 13.16
N PRO A 396 44.17 4.25 13.67
CA PRO A 396 43.66 5.46 13.04
C PRO A 396 44.72 6.56 12.87
N THR A 397 45.78 6.54 13.68
CA THR A 397 46.88 7.52 13.60
C THR A 397 47.86 7.24 12.45
N LYS A 398 47.72 6.09 11.79
CA LYS A 398 48.61 5.60 10.72
C LYS A 398 47.93 5.46 9.35
N ILE A 399 46.76 6.08 9.20
CA ILE A 399 46.01 6.08 7.95
C ILE A 399 46.40 7.31 7.13
N LEU A 400 46.79 7.07 5.89
CA LEU A 400 47.00 8.10 4.89
C LEU A 400 45.97 7.92 3.78
N HIS A 401 45.23 8.96 3.45
CA HIS A 401 44.45 8.97 2.21
C HIS A 401 45.41 9.04 1.03
N GLY A 402 45.30 8.09 0.10
CA GLY A 402 46.21 7.97 -1.05
C GLY A 402 45.60 8.52 -2.32
N GLU A 403 44.52 7.88 -2.79
CA GLU A 403 43.91 8.17 -4.10
C GLU A 403 42.39 8.32 -3.96
N GLN A 404 41.81 9.14 -4.83
CA GLN A 404 40.37 9.43 -4.88
C GLN A 404 39.86 9.31 -6.32
N TYR A 405 38.77 8.58 -6.49
CA TYR A 405 37.92 8.60 -7.69
C TYR A 405 36.50 9.02 -7.30
N LEU A 406 35.90 9.88 -8.13
CA LEU A 406 34.50 10.28 -8.04
C LEU A 406 33.90 10.21 -9.44
N GLU A 407 32.76 9.54 -9.55
CA GLU A 407 31.89 9.58 -10.70
C GLU A 407 30.51 10.05 -10.28
N LEU A 408 30.04 11.14 -10.90
CA LEU A 408 28.76 11.74 -10.62
C LEU A 408 27.81 11.45 -11.78
N TYR A 409 26.71 10.74 -11.52
CA TYR A 409 25.73 10.36 -12.54
C TYR A 409 24.71 11.48 -12.80
N THR A 410 24.41 12.28 -11.78
CA THR A 410 23.50 13.42 -11.85
C THR A 410 24.02 14.58 -11.00
N PRO A 411 23.83 15.85 -11.41
CA PRO A 411 24.15 16.99 -10.57
C PRO A 411 23.46 16.89 -9.20
N LEU A 412 24.18 17.22 -8.15
CA LEU A 412 23.61 17.24 -6.80
C LEU A 412 22.67 18.45 -6.65
N PRO A 413 21.48 18.26 -6.06
CA PRO A 413 20.56 19.38 -5.83
C PRO A 413 21.14 20.38 -4.82
N PRO A 414 20.64 21.63 -4.77
CA PRO A 414 21.09 22.64 -3.80
C PRO A 414 21.03 22.19 -2.33
N SER A 415 20.07 21.33 -2.00
CA SER A 415 19.89 20.72 -0.68
C SER A 415 19.29 19.33 -0.84
N GLY A 416 19.49 18.45 0.14
CA GLY A 416 18.91 17.11 0.10
C GLY A 416 19.42 16.16 1.18
N LYS A 417 18.82 14.96 1.17
CA LYS A 417 19.23 13.84 1.99
C LYS A 417 19.76 12.72 1.10
N LEU A 418 21.02 12.35 1.33
CA LEU A 418 21.71 11.30 0.59
C LEU A 418 21.91 10.08 1.48
N THR A 419 21.90 8.89 0.89
CA THR A 419 22.25 7.63 1.59
C THR A 419 23.46 7.01 0.91
N SER A 420 24.56 6.84 1.65
CA SER A 420 25.79 6.21 1.17
C SER A 420 25.89 4.77 1.67
N LYS A 421 26.30 3.85 0.79
CA LYS A 421 26.52 2.42 1.10
C LYS A 421 27.98 2.07 0.89
N PHE A 422 28.61 1.53 1.92
CA PHE A 422 30.03 1.22 1.97
C PHE A 422 30.32 -0.25 1.64
N GLN A 423 31.43 -0.49 0.94
CA GLN A 423 32.02 -1.82 0.75
C GLN A 423 33.55 -1.74 0.64
N ILE A 424 34.24 -2.77 1.15
CA ILE A 424 35.66 -3.00 0.86
C ILE A 424 35.78 -3.67 -0.50
N ALA A 425 36.41 -3.00 -1.46
CA ALA A 425 36.65 -3.52 -2.80
C ALA A 425 37.84 -4.48 -2.82
N ASP A 426 38.95 -4.11 -2.17
CA ASP A 426 40.13 -4.95 -2.04
C ASP A 426 41.09 -4.47 -0.93
N ILE A 427 42.03 -5.36 -0.54
CA ILE A 427 43.14 -5.03 0.36
C ILE A 427 44.44 -5.57 -0.23
N ILE A 428 45.42 -4.68 -0.42
CA ILE A 428 46.67 -4.94 -1.12
C ILE A 428 47.83 -4.89 -0.13
N ASP A 429 48.67 -5.93 -0.12
CA ASP A 429 49.83 -6.02 0.78
C ASP A 429 51.05 -5.29 0.21
N LYS A 430 51.44 -4.17 0.82
CA LYS A 430 52.62 -3.38 0.45
C LYS A 430 53.80 -3.57 1.42
N GLN A 431 53.87 -4.74 2.07
CA GLN A 431 54.90 -5.15 3.03
C GLN A 431 54.92 -4.29 4.30
N SER A 432 55.39 -3.05 4.18
CA SER A 432 55.45 -2.07 5.28
C SER A 432 54.07 -1.50 5.68
N GLY A 433 53.02 -1.82 4.92
CA GLY A 433 51.65 -1.39 5.15
C GLY A 433 50.67 -2.10 4.22
N ALA A 434 49.38 -1.75 4.34
CA ALA A 434 48.33 -2.23 3.44
C ALA A 434 47.67 -1.05 2.72
N VAL A 435 47.28 -1.26 1.46
CA VAL A 435 46.34 -0.35 0.78
C VAL A 435 44.94 -0.94 0.88
N ILE A 436 43.98 -0.19 1.39
CA ILE A 436 42.58 -0.58 1.46
C ILE A 436 41.79 0.25 0.45
N LEU A 437 41.06 -0.44 -0.42
CA LEU A 437 40.17 0.16 -1.41
C LEU A 437 38.73 0.12 -0.90
N TYR A 438 38.10 1.29 -0.82
CA TYR A 438 36.71 1.43 -0.41
C TYR A 438 35.87 1.88 -1.59
N ASN A 439 34.79 1.16 -1.87
CA ASN A 439 33.76 1.59 -2.80
C ASN A 439 32.58 2.15 -2.00
N VAL A 440 32.08 3.31 -2.42
CA VAL A 440 30.88 3.93 -1.85
C VAL A 440 29.92 4.32 -2.94
N GLU A 441 28.70 3.80 -2.86
CA GLU A 441 27.59 4.21 -3.71
C GLU A 441 26.66 5.14 -2.95
N THR A 442 26.33 6.29 -3.54
CA THR A 442 25.46 7.30 -2.92
C THR A 442 24.16 7.42 -3.71
N PHE A 443 23.05 7.45 -2.97
CA PHE A 443 21.68 7.46 -3.48
C PHE A 443 20.91 8.68 -2.97
N ASP A 444 19.97 9.18 -3.77
CA ASP A 444 19.02 10.20 -3.35
C ASP A 444 17.84 9.63 -2.52
N GLU A 445 16.90 10.49 -2.13
CA GLU A 445 15.70 10.11 -1.36
C GLU A 445 14.77 9.12 -2.10
N ASN A 446 14.85 9.10 -3.43
CA ASN A 446 14.10 8.20 -4.31
C ASN A 446 14.86 6.89 -4.57
N ASN A 447 15.99 6.67 -3.90
CA ASN A 447 16.87 5.51 -4.06
C ASN A 447 17.48 5.41 -5.48
N THR A 448 17.64 6.55 -6.16
CA THR A 448 18.38 6.67 -7.43
C THR A 448 19.87 6.86 -7.14
N LYS A 449 20.75 6.11 -7.82
CA LYS A 449 22.20 6.26 -7.66
C LYS A 449 22.66 7.59 -8.28
N VAL A 450 23.24 8.47 -7.45
CA VAL A 450 23.69 9.81 -7.87
C VAL A 450 25.20 9.92 -7.97
N ALA A 451 25.96 9.14 -7.18
CA ALA A 451 27.41 9.13 -7.23
C ALA A 451 28.01 7.74 -6.92
N PHE A 452 29.20 7.52 -7.45
CA PHE A 452 30.09 6.44 -7.05
C PHE A 452 31.45 7.03 -6.67
N ASN A 453 32.00 6.59 -5.54
CA ASN A 453 33.33 6.96 -5.11
C ASN A 453 34.18 5.71 -4.87
N GLN A 454 35.46 5.78 -5.26
CA GLN A 454 36.48 4.85 -4.79
C GLN A 454 37.56 5.62 -4.04
N PHE A 455 37.83 5.21 -2.80
CA PHE A 455 38.90 5.76 -1.97
C PHE A 455 39.99 4.71 -1.80
N SER A 456 41.25 5.14 -1.87
CA SER A 456 42.39 4.35 -1.47
C SER A 456 42.99 4.94 -0.19
N THR A 457 43.24 4.10 0.81
CA THR A 457 44.00 4.50 2.00
C THR A 457 45.18 3.58 2.21
N PHE A 458 46.30 4.13 2.65
CA PHE A 458 47.47 3.40 3.07
C PHE A 458 47.53 3.35 4.59
N VAL A 459 47.57 2.14 5.16
CA VAL A 459 47.67 1.90 6.60
C VAL A 459 49.08 1.42 6.92
N VAL A 460 49.88 2.27 7.55
CA VAL A 460 51.26 1.95 7.91
C VAL A 460 51.30 0.83 8.95
N GLY A 461 52.10 -0.21 8.70
CA GLY A 461 52.27 -1.35 9.60
C GLY A 461 51.26 -2.49 9.40
N ALA A 462 50.20 -2.30 8.61
CA ALA A 462 49.17 -3.31 8.36
C ALA A 462 49.52 -4.32 7.22
N GLY A 463 50.78 -4.38 6.79
CA GLY A 463 51.24 -5.25 5.70
C GLY A 463 51.74 -6.62 6.19
N ASN A 464 52.43 -7.35 5.31
CA ASN A 464 53.03 -8.68 5.57
C ASN A 464 52.04 -9.81 5.87
N PHE A 465 50.77 -9.66 5.47
CA PHE A 465 49.74 -10.70 5.60
C PHE A 465 49.72 -11.69 4.42
N GLY A 466 50.64 -11.56 3.46
CA GLY A 466 50.79 -12.50 2.33
C GLY A 466 49.74 -12.33 1.23
N GLY A 467 49.03 -11.21 1.20
CA GLY A 467 47.98 -10.91 0.22
C GLY A 467 48.49 -10.41 -1.14
N PRO A 468 47.56 -10.06 -2.05
CA PRO A 468 47.90 -9.61 -3.40
C PRO A 468 48.70 -8.31 -3.38
N LYS A 469 49.64 -8.15 -4.33
CA LYS A 469 50.49 -6.94 -4.47
C LYS A 469 49.87 -5.85 -5.35
N THR A 470 48.81 -6.20 -6.09
CA THR A 470 48.04 -5.36 -7.02
C THR A 470 46.57 -5.78 -6.99
N SER A 471 45.65 -4.88 -7.34
CA SER A 471 44.22 -5.18 -7.46
C SER A 471 43.71 -4.88 -8.86
N LYS A 472 42.76 -5.69 -9.34
CA LYS A 472 41.98 -5.39 -10.56
C LYS A 472 40.78 -4.49 -10.30
N GLU A 473 40.42 -4.31 -9.03
CA GLU A 473 39.32 -3.45 -8.58
C GLU A 473 39.75 -1.99 -8.45
N ALA A 474 41.06 -1.73 -8.41
CA ALA A 474 41.61 -0.38 -8.38
C ALA A 474 41.36 0.34 -9.70
N ILE A 475 40.76 1.53 -9.64
CA ILE A 475 40.59 2.38 -10.81
C ILE A 475 41.97 2.93 -11.22
N PRO A 476 42.40 2.73 -12.48
CA PRO A 476 43.73 3.08 -12.90
C PRO A 476 43.94 4.60 -12.93
N VAL A 477 45.09 5.04 -12.46
CA VAL A 477 45.56 6.41 -12.65
C VAL A 477 46.04 6.61 -14.10
N VAL A 478 45.98 7.85 -14.58
CA VAL A 478 46.46 8.23 -15.90
C VAL A 478 47.73 9.06 -15.73
N ASP A 479 48.80 8.63 -16.37
CA ASP A 479 50.06 9.39 -16.38
C ASP A 479 49.87 10.75 -17.05
N ALA A 480 50.53 11.77 -16.51
CA ALA A 480 50.54 13.09 -17.12
C ALA A 480 51.16 12.99 -18.53
N PRO A 481 50.59 13.67 -19.55
CA PRO A 481 51.20 13.72 -20.87
C PRO A 481 52.64 14.23 -20.80
N SER A 482 53.56 13.57 -21.53
CA SER A 482 54.97 13.97 -21.63
C SER A 482 55.19 15.22 -22.49
N ARG A 483 54.49 16.31 -22.17
CA ARG A 483 54.54 17.63 -22.80
C ARG A 483 54.22 18.71 -21.76
N ALA A 484 54.45 19.97 -22.11
CA ALA A 484 54.06 21.09 -21.25
C ALA A 484 52.53 21.13 -21.02
N PRO A 485 52.07 21.59 -19.84
CA PRO A 485 50.65 21.84 -19.58
C PRO A 485 50.05 22.83 -20.57
N ASP A 486 48.78 22.65 -20.92
CA ASP A 486 48.06 23.58 -21.81
C ASP A 486 47.78 24.93 -21.12
N ALA A 487 47.70 24.94 -19.78
CA ALA A 487 47.52 26.12 -18.94
C ALA A 487 48.25 25.90 -17.60
N VAL A 488 48.68 26.98 -16.96
CA VAL A 488 49.35 27.00 -15.64
C VAL A 488 48.59 27.92 -14.70
#